data_AF-T0JV17-F1
#
_entry.id   AF-T0JV17-F1
#
_cell.length_a   1.000
_cell.length_b   1.000
_cell.length_c   1.000
_cell.angle_alpha   90.00
_cell.angle_beta   90.00
_cell.angle_gamma   90.00
#
_symmetry.space_group_name_H-M   'P 1'
#
loop_
_entity.id
_entity.type
_entity.pdbx_description
1 polymer ?
#
loop_
_entity_poly.entity_id
_entity_poly.type
_entity_poly.pdbx_seq_one_letter_code
_entity_poly.pdbx_strand_id
1 'polypeptide(L)'
;MKGKEFLEIACPFFKKDPSKYSECLKRHRLKKIEEVKEHLWQQHRIPFYCPICKRDFPTARGRDRHIVDRICAIQEVFPFEGVSDDQRRQLFRNRKGLGLNKQWFQLWKLLLPGKAAPSSPFIKPKDGLEVVMFREFWSFHGESLIAKSVKQADLKSWDRRAEERDLASLYTEVLRNVIDRIVNKLDITWKTSKLPPSGSG
;
A
#
# COMPACT_ATOMS: atom_id res chain seq x y z
N MET A 1 3.04 15.52 -28.50
CA MET A 1 2.52 15.40 -27.11
C MET A 1 3.39 14.39 -26.39
N LYS A 2 4.19 14.80 -25.40
CA LYS A 2 5.03 13.85 -24.63
C LYS A 2 4.10 12.92 -23.86
N GLY A 3 4.24 11.61 -24.07
CA GLY A 3 3.47 10.58 -23.37
C GLY A 3 3.61 10.79 -21.87
N LYS A 4 2.49 10.96 -21.17
CA LYS A 4 2.46 11.09 -19.72
C LYS A 4 2.86 9.71 -19.18
N GLU A 5 4.08 9.57 -18.65
CA GLU A 5 4.48 8.31 -18.02
C GLU A 5 3.52 8.04 -16.85
N PHE A 6 2.84 6.90 -16.89
CA PHE A 6 1.90 6.47 -15.86
C PHE A 6 2.68 5.98 -14.63
N LEU A 7 3.20 6.93 -13.84
CA LEU A 7 4.07 6.65 -12.71
C LEU A 7 3.32 6.75 -11.39
N GLU A 8 3.08 5.59 -10.77
CA GLU A 8 2.68 5.49 -9.38
C GLU A 8 3.89 5.14 -8.50
N ILE A 9 4.05 5.87 -7.40
CA ILE A 9 5.11 5.66 -6.42
C ILE A 9 4.78 4.38 -5.64
N ALA A 10 5.76 3.50 -5.45
CA ALA A 10 5.58 2.28 -4.69
C ALA A 10 5.68 2.55 -3.18
N CYS A 11 4.88 1.83 -2.39
CA CYS A 11 5.12 1.69 -0.97
C CYS A 11 6.49 1.00 -0.75
N PRO A 12 7.37 1.49 0.14
CA PRO A 12 8.63 0.82 0.47
C PRO A 12 8.48 -0.63 0.94
N PHE A 13 7.44 -0.94 1.73
CA PHE A 13 7.18 -2.31 2.20
C PHE A 13 6.76 -3.21 1.04
N PHE A 14 5.82 -2.76 0.20
CA PHE A 14 5.46 -3.46 -1.05
C PHE A 14 6.67 -3.70 -1.93
N LYS A 15 7.52 -2.69 -2.09
CA LYS A 15 8.71 -2.77 -2.94
C LYS A 15 9.77 -3.74 -2.40
N LYS A 16 9.82 -3.95 -1.08
CA LYS A 16 10.65 -4.96 -0.41
C LYS A 16 10.08 -6.37 -0.56
N ASP A 17 8.77 -6.51 -0.34
CA ASP A 17 8.08 -7.80 -0.40
C ASP A 17 6.67 -7.64 -1.00
N PRO A 18 6.55 -7.78 -2.33
CA PRO A 18 5.28 -7.59 -3.03
C PRO A 18 4.17 -8.56 -2.57
N SER A 19 4.54 -9.80 -2.25
CA SER A 19 3.56 -10.82 -1.82
C SER A 19 3.00 -10.52 -0.43
N LYS A 20 3.87 -10.17 0.53
CA LYS A 20 3.47 -9.84 1.90
C LYS A 20 2.63 -8.56 1.98
N TYR A 21 2.92 -7.57 1.13
CA TYR A 21 2.33 -6.24 1.19
C TYR A 21 1.47 -5.90 -0.04
N SER A 22 0.89 -6.91 -0.68
CA SER A 22 0.09 -6.77 -1.89
C SER A 22 -1.13 -5.85 -1.71
N GLU A 23 -1.69 -5.76 -0.50
CA GLU A 23 -2.78 -4.82 -0.18
C GLU A 23 -2.39 -3.36 -0.39
N CYS A 24 -1.11 -3.00 -0.21
CA CYS A 24 -0.62 -1.64 -0.51
C CYS A 24 -0.84 -1.30 -1.99
N LEU A 25 -0.54 -2.25 -2.89
CA LEU A 25 -0.79 -2.09 -4.32
C LEU A 25 -2.29 -2.11 -4.63
N LYS A 26 -3.08 -2.99 -4.00
CA LYS A 26 -4.52 -3.11 -4.29
C LYS A 26 -5.32 -1.87 -3.92
N ARG A 27 -5.07 -1.33 -2.71
CA ARG A 27 -5.96 -0.33 -2.09
C ARG A 27 -5.46 1.10 -2.19
N HIS A 28 -4.17 1.30 -2.43
CA HIS A 28 -3.59 2.65 -2.42
C HIS A 28 -2.98 3.04 -3.77
N ARG A 29 -3.24 4.28 -4.16
CA ARG A 29 -2.70 4.93 -5.36
C ARG A 29 -1.85 6.11 -4.91
N LEU A 30 -0.53 5.98 -4.99
CA LEU A 30 0.41 6.98 -4.49
C LEU A 30 1.06 7.73 -5.66
N LYS A 31 0.88 9.04 -5.72
CA LYS A 31 1.40 9.95 -6.75
C LYS A 31 2.34 11.00 -6.20
N LYS A 32 2.26 11.29 -4.88
CA LYS A 32 3.10 12.28 -4.20
C LYS A 32 3.78 11.68 -2.97
N ILE A 33 4.90 12.27 -2.54
CA ILE A 33 5.65 11.80 -1.36
C ILE A 33 4.84 11.96 -0.08
N GLU A 34 4.00 12.98 0.00
CA GLU A 34 3.10 13.24 1.11
C GLU A 34 2.12 12.08 1.29
N GLU A 35 1.55 11.58 0.18
CA GLU A 35 0.66 10.41 0.18
C GLU A 35 1.41 9.14 0.60
N VAL A 36 2.68 8.99 0.21
CA VAL A 36 3.52 7.86 0.66
C VAL A 36 3.72 7.92 2.17
N LYS A 37 4.02 9.09 2.75
CA LYS A 37 4.22 9.26 4.20
C LYS A 37 2.95 8.97 4.98
N GLU A 38 1.81 9.44 4.50
CA GLU A 38 0.52 9.18 5.12
C GLU A 38 0.14 7.69 5.01
N HIS A 39 0.29 7.08 3.83
CA HIS A 39 0.09 5.64 3.64
C HIS A 39 0.95 4.80 4.60
N LEU A 40 2.23 5.13 4.70
CA LEU A 40 3.16 4.46 5.61
C LEU A 40 2.68 4.52 7.06
N TRP A 41 2.15 5.67 7.48
CA TRP A 41 1.61 5.81 8.82
C TRP A 41 0.29 5.06 9.03
N GLN A 42 -0.61 5.09 8.05
CA GLN A 42 -1.92 4.46 8.20
C GLN A 42 -1.86 2.93 8.10
N GLN A 43 -1.01 2.39 7.21
CA GLN A 43 -1.01 0.97 6.85
C GLN A 43 0.14 0.19 7.49
N HIS A 44 1.21 0.86 7.90
CA HIS A 44 2.40 0.20 8.44
C HIS A 44 2.75 0.68 9.84
N ARG A 45 1.87 1.37 10.56
CA ARG A 45 2.13 1.73 11.96
C ARG A 45 2.30 0.49 12.82
N ILE A 46 3.38 0.44 13.60
CA ILE A 46 3.53 -0.58 14.65
C ILE A 46 2.52 -0.31 15.79
N PRO A 47 1.97 -1.36 16.43
CA PRO A 47 1.02 -1.18 17.51
C PRO A 47 1.69 -0.49 18.71
N PHE A 48 0.88 -0.04 19.67
CA PHE A 48 1.44 0.31 20.98
C PHE A 48 2.00 -0.96 21.60
N TYR A 49 3.26 -0.97 22.02
CA TYR A 49 3.88 -2.17 22.55
C TYR A 49 4.67 -1.89 23.83
N CYS A 50 4.79 -2.90 24.68
CA CYS A 50 5.65 -2.84 25.87
C CYS A 50 7.12 -2.98 25.46
N PRO A 51 8.02 -2.07 25.84
CA PRO A 51 9.44 -2.17 25.49
C PRO A 51 10.16 -3.34 26.17
N ILE A 52 9.57 -3.93 27.23
CA ILE A 52 10.15 -5.06 27.98
C ILE A 52 9.78 -6.39 27.31
N CYS A 53 8.48 -6.71 27.27
CA CYS A 53 8.00 -8.03 26.80
C CYS A 53 7.55 -8.05 25.33
N LYS A 54 7.54 -6.90 24.65
CA LYS A 54 7.09 -6.72 23.26
C LYS A 54 5.63 -7.11 22.99
N ARG A 55 4.79 -7.28 24.01
CA ARG A 55 3.33 -7.41 23.86
C ARG A 55 2.74 -6.15 23.26
N ASP A 56 1.78 -6.29 22.35
CA ASP A 56 1.02 -5.20 21.75
C ASP A 56 -0.23 -4.84 22.56
N PHE A 57 -0.73 -3.62 22.32
CA PHE A 57 -1.86 -3.03 23.02
C PHE A 57 -2.70 -2.21 22.04
N PRO A 58 -4.04 -2.27 22.15
CA PRO A 58 -4.92 -1.43 21.33
C PRO A 58 -4.79 0.07 21.62
N THR A 59 -4.36 0.43 22.83
CA THR A 59 -4.25 1.83 23.28
C THR A 59 -2.95 2.08 24.03
N ALA A 60 -2.46 3.32 23.97
CA ALA A 60 -1.32 3.77 24.77
C ALA A 60 -1.58 3.57 26.27
N ARG A 61 -2.79 3.87 26.75
CA ARG A 61 -3.20 3.65 28.15
C ARG A 61 -3.06 2.19 28.58
N GLY A 62 -3.43 1.24 27.72
CA GLY A 62 -3.30 -0.18 27.99
C GLY A 62 -1.84 -0.60 28.17
N ARG A 63 -0.97 -0.12 27.28
CA ARG A 63 0.49 -0.30 27.38
C ARG A 63 1.04 0.31 28.67
N ASP A 64 0.67 1.55 28.97
CA ASP A 64 1.24 2.28 30.11
C ASP A 64 0.87 1.63 31.44
N ARG A 65 -0.39 1.20 31.60
CA ARG A 65 -0.81 0.40 32.77
C ARG A 65 0.03 -0.87 32.91
N HIS A 66 0.20 -1.62 31.83
CA HIS A 66 1.01 -2.84 31.84
C HIS A 66 2.47 -2.58 32.25
N ILE A 67 3.06 -1.47 31.80
CA ILE A 67 4.42 -1.08 32.19
C ILE A 67 4.49 -0.75 33.69
N VAL A 68 3.47 -0.05 34.22
CA VAL A 68 3.38 0.30 35.65
C VAL A 68 3.19 -0.94 36.53
N ASP A 69 2.39 -1.91 36.09
CA ASP A 69 2.13 -3.15 36.83
C ASP A 69 3.40 -4.01 36.98
N ARG A 70 4.38 -3.86 36.08
CA ARG A 70 5.68 -4.57 36.10
C ARG A 70 5.57 -6.11 36.15
N ILE A 71 4.47 -6.66 35.61
CA ILE A 71 4.17 -8.09 35.64
C ILE A 71 4.71 -8.90 34.45
N CYS A 72 5.72 -8.38 33.71
CA CYS A 72 6.18 -9.03 32.47
C CYS A 72 7.68 -9.28 32.45
N ALA A 73 8.07 -10.31 31.70
CA ALA A 73 9.46 -10.70 31.50
C ALA A 73 10.03 -10.07 30.22
N ILE A 74 11.36 -9.87 30.22
CA ILE A 74 12.10 -9.35 29.07
C ILE A 74 11.96 -10.33 27.90
N GLN A 75 11.74 -9.77 26.70
CA GLN A 75 11.82 -10.50 25.44
C GLN A 75 12.79 -9.77 24.50
N GLU A 76 13.78 -10.49 24.00
CA GLU A 76 14.81 -9.93 23.12
C GLU A 76 14.33 -9.77 21.69
N VAL A 77 13.50 -10.70 21.22
CA VAL A 77 13.00 -10.71 19.85
C VAL A 77 11.96 -9.59 19.66
N PHE A 78 12.23 -8.66 18.75
CA PHE A 78 11.28 -7.62 18.35
C PHE A 78 10.39 -8.14 17.20
N PRO A 79 9.09 -8.39 17.43
CA PRO A 79 8.25 -9.09 16.45
C PRO A 79 7.61 -8.17 15.42
N PHE A 80 7.67 -6.85 15.61
CA PHE A 80 6.94 -5.90 14.77
C PHE A 80 7.77 -5.45 13.58
N GLU A 81 7.11 -5.37 12.43
CA GLU A 81 7.64 -4.73 11.24
C GLU A 81 6.72 -3.57 10.86
N GLY A 82 7.28 -2.37 10.69
CA GLY A 82 6.49 -1.19 10.38
C GLY A 82 7.18 0.13 10.72
N VAL A 83 6.36 1.14 10.98
CA VAL A 83 6.71 2.52 11.26
C VAL A 83 6.42 2.81 12.73
N SER A 84 7.49 3.09 13.49
CA SER A 84 7.39 3.61 14.86
C SER A 84 6.93 5.07 14.90
N ASP A 85 6.43 5.52 16.05
CA ASP A 85 6.12 6.94 16.28
C ASP A 85 7.36 7.84 16.08
N ASP A 86 8.56 7.34 16.38
CA ASP A 86 9.79 8.08 16.15
C ASP A 86 10.10 8.21 14.65
N GLN A 87 10.04 7.09 13.91
CA GLN A 87 10.16 7.12 12.45
C GLN A 87 9.10 8.01 11.83
N ARG A 88 7.85 8.02 12.33
CA ARG A 88 6.81 8.95 11.87
C ARG A 88 7.28 10.41 11.99
N ARG A 89 7.80 10.83 13.14
CA ARG A 89 8.33 12.20 13.30
C ARG A 89 9.43 12.51 12.29
N GLN A 90 10.30 11.53 12.02
CA GLN A 90 11.36 11.67 11.02
C GLN A 90 10.83 11.74 9.57
N LEU A 91 9.81 10.96 9.22
CA LEU A 91 9.16 10.97 7.90
C LEU A 91 8.54 12.35 7.60
N PHE A 92 7.87 12.94 8.59
CA PHE A 92 7.15 14.22 8.45
C PHE A 92 8.01 15.46 8.71
N ARG A 93 9.28 15.29 9.12
CA ARG A 93 10.21 16.41 9.23
C ARG A 93 10.44 17.01 7.82
N ASN A 94 10.04 18.26 7.63
CA ASN A 94 10.16 18.95 6.34
C ASN A 94 11.61 19.02 5.86
N ARG A 95 11.89 18.44 4.70
CA ARG A 95 13.17 18.56 4.00
C ARG A 95 12.93 19.32 2.69
N LYS A 96 12.97 20.65 2.78
CA LYS A 96 12.75 21.54 1.63
C LYS A 96 13.79 21.27 0.53
N GLY A 97 13.36 21.37 -0.73
CA GLY A 97 14.27 21.36 -1.89
C GLY A 97 14.73 19.98 -2.39
N LEU A 98 14.26 18.87 -1.84
CA LEU A 98 14.57 17.52 -2.36
C LEU A 98 13.56 17.06 -3.40
N GLY A 99 14.03 16.57 -4.55
CA GLY A 99 13.17 15.92 -5.55
C GLY A 99 12.59 14.58 -5.06
N LEU A 100 11.50 14.13 -5.69
CA LEU A 100 10.73 12.92 -5.35
C LEU A 100 11.62 11.70 -5.11
N ASN A 101 12.50 11.35 -6.04
CA ASN A 101 13.37 10.18 -5.93
C ASN A 101 14.25 10.24 -4.67
N LYS A 102 14.89 11.40 -4.42
CA LYS A 102 15.76 11.59 -3.25
C LYS A 102 14.95 11.45 -1.95
N GLN A 103 13.76 12.03 -1.90
CA GLN A 103 12.89 11.88 -0.73
C GLN A 103 12.50 10.42 -0.52
N TRP A 104 12.05 9.72 -1.56
CA TRP A 104 11.64 8.33 -1.47
C TRP A 104 12.78 7.41 -0.98
N PHE A 105 13.99 7.56 -1.52
CA PHE A 105 15.15 6.78 -1.08
C PHE A 105 15.56 7.08 0.37
N GLN A 106 15.32 8.30 0.86
CA GLN A 106 15.48 8.59 2.28
C GLN A 106 14.46 7.84 3.14
N LEU A 107 13.20 7.73 2.68
CA LEU A 107 12.19 6.90 3.36
C LEU A 107 12.63 5.43 3.36
N TRP A 108 13.11 4.90 2.22
CA TRP A 108 13.63 3.54 2.13
C TRP A 108 14.72 3.27 3.16
N LYS A 109 15.74 4.14 3.24
CA LYS A 109 16.86 3.98 4.19
C LYS A 109 16.41 4.05 5.64
N LEU A 110 15.45 4.92 5.96
CA LEU A 110 14.91 5.09 7.31
C LEU A 110 14.08 3.87 7.76
N LEU A 111 13.30 3.29 6.85
CA LEU A 111 12.37 2.21 7.16
C LEU A 111 13.00 0.83 7.09
N LEU A 112 13.96 0.66 6.18
CA LEU A 112 14.56 -0.63 5.83
C LEU A 112 16.08 -0.56 5.94
N PRO A 113 16.64 -0.26 7.13
CA PRO A 113 18.09 -0.15 7.31
C PRO A 113 18.78 -1.46 6.90
N GLY A 114 19.91 -1.34 6.21
CA GLY A 114 20.69 -2.48 5.72
C GLY A 114 20.12 -3.20 4.48
N LYS A 115 18.94 -2.82 3.96
CA LYS A 115 18.41 -3.37 2.71
C LYS A 115 18.88 -2.56 1.50
N ALA A 116 19.36 -3.26 0.47
CA ALA A 116 19.73 -2.66 -0.80
C ALA A 116 18.53 -1.90 -1.40
N ALA A 117 18.75 -0.66 -1.82
CA ALA A 117 17.71 0.15 -2.43
C ALA A 117 17.34 -0.39 -3.82
N PRO A 118 16.06 -0.34 -4.21
CA PRO A 118 15.65 -0.71 -5.55
C PRO A 118 16.14 0.35 -6.56
N SER A 119 16.15 -0.01 -7.84
CA SER A 119 16.60 0.90 -8.91
C SER A 119 15.63 2.05 -9.23
N SER A 120 14.41 2.05 -8.68
CA SER A 120 13.45 3.15 -8.87
C SER A 120 12.36 3.13 -7.79
N PRO A 121 11.83 4.31 -7.39
CA PRO A 121 10.74 4.42 -6.44
C PRO A 121 9.37 4.04 -7.01
N PHE A 122 9.23 3.91 -8.33
CA PHE A 122 7.94 3.67 -8.98
C PHE A 122 7.61 2.18 -9.10
N ILE A 123 6.32 1.85 -9.24
CA ILE A 123 5.87 0.48 -9.58
C ILE A 123 6.41 0.10 -10.96
N LYS A 124 7.02 -1.08 -11.07
CA LYS A 124 7.64 -1.59 -12.31
C LYS A 124 6.79 -2.70 -12.94
N PRO A 125 7.00 -3.05 -14.22
CA PRO A 125 6.29 -4.15 -14.90
C PRO A 125 6.16 -5.41 -14.04
N LYS A 126 7.28 -5.97 -13.57
CA LYS A 126 7.31 -7.17 -12.71
C LYS A 126 6.63 -7.02 -11.34
N ASP A 127 6.39 -5.79 -10.90
CA ASP A 127 5.83 -5.49 -9.58
C ASP A 127 4.33 -5.16 -9.67
N GLY A 128 3.70 -5.06 -10.85
CA GLY A 128 2.27 -4.77 -10.97
C GLY A 128 1.95 -3.48 -11.72
N LEU A 129 2.67 -3.21 -12.82
CA LEU A 129 2.33 -2.12 -13.74
C LEU A 129 0.93 -2.28 -14.33
N GLU A 130 0.42 -3.51 -14.46
CA GLU A 130 -0.93 -3.80 -14.94
C GLU A 130 -1.99 -3.13 -14.06
N VAL A 131 -1.77 -3.06 -12.74
CA VAL A 131 -2.67 -2.36 -11.81
C VAL A 131 -2.65 -0.86 -12.07
N VAL A 132 -1.48 -0.28 -12.28
CA VAL A 132 -1.32 1.15 -12.58
C VAL A 132 -2.01 1.52 -13.90
N MET A 133 -1.79 0.71 -14.93
CA MET A 133 -2.42 0.89 -16.24
C MET A 133 -3.94 0.76 -16.16
N PHE A 134 -4.45 -0.25 -15.44
CA PHE A 134 -5.88 -0.44 -15.29
C PHE A 134 -6.54 0.71 -14.50
N ARG A 135 -5.93 1.18 -13.40
CA ARG A 135 -6.43 2.33 -12.65
C ARG A 135 -6.54 3.58 -13.50
N GLU A 136 -5.55 3.83 -14.34
CA GLU A 136 -5.56 4.99 -15.22
C GLU A 136 -6.67 4.86 -16.27
N PHE A 137 -6.72 3.72 -16.98
CA PHE A 137 -7.79 3.43 -17.93
C PHE A 137 -9.17 3.61 -17.29
N TRP A 138 -9.37 3.02 -16.10
CA TRP A 138 -10.63 3.09 -15.38
C TRP A 138 -10.98 4.52 -14.97
N SER A 139 -9.99 5.34 -14.57
CA SER A 139 -10.24 6.74 -14.23
C SER A 139 -10.67 7.62 -15.40
N PHE A 140 -10.33 7.24 -16.64
CA PHE A 140 -10.76 7.96 -17.84
C PHE A 140 -12.03 7.41 -18.47
N HIS A 141 -12.28 6.10 -18.34
CA HIS A 141 -13.32 5.41 -19.11
C HIS A 141 -14.40 4.75 -18.25
N GLY A 142 -14.14 4.45 -16.98
CA GLY A 142 -14.96 3.57 -16.14
C GLY A 142 -16.40 4.06 -15.99
N GLU A 143 -16.62 5.35 -15.72
CA GLU A 143 -17.96 5.93 -15.59
C GLU A 143 -18.76 5.78 -16.89
N SER A 144 -18.15 6.11 -18.03
CA SER A 144 -18.80 6.00 -19.34
C SER A 144 -19.14 4.54 -19.71
N LEU A 145 -18.27 3.59 -19.36
CA LEU A 145 -18.47 2.17 -19.63
C LEU A 145 -19.62 1.61 -18.80
N ILE A 146 -19.70 1.99 -17.52
CA ILE A 146 -20.79 1.59 -16.65
C ILE A 146 -22.11 2.19 -17.13
N ALA A 147 -22.15 3.51 -17.37
CA ALA A 147 -23.36 4.19 -17.81
C ALA A 147 -23.89 3.60 -19.13
N LYS A 148 -23.00 3.25 -20.08
CA LYS A 148 -23.38 2.58 -21.32
C LYS A 148 -23.94 1.17 -21.06
N SER A 149 -23.29 0.39 -20.20
CA SER A 149 -23.70 -0.99 -19.89
C SER A 149 -25.07 -1.04 -19.21
N VAL A 150 -25.32 -0.15 -18.24
CA VAL A 150 -26.62 -0.04 -17.55
C VAL A 150 -27.73 0.34 -18.52
N LYS A 151 -27.48 1.31 -19.42
CA LYS A 151 -28.44 1.70 -20.47
C LYS A 151 -28.77 0.55 -21.43
N GLN A 152 -27.78 -0.26 -21.80
CA GLN A 152 -27.96 -1.39 -22.72
C GLN A 152 -28.72 -2.57 -22.09
N ALA A 153 -28.55 -2.77 -20.78
CA ALA A 153 -29.27 -3.81 -20.04
C ALA A 153 -30.74 -3.45 -19.71
N ASP A 154 -31.22 -2.29 -20.18
CA ASP A 154 -32.55 -1.73 -19.89
C ASP A 154 -32.92 -1.67 -18.40
N LEU A 155 -31.90 -1.51 -17.54
CA LEU A 155 -32.08 -1.42 -16.09
C LEU A 155 -32.57 -0.04 -15.64
N LYS A 156 -33.47 0.62 -16.39
CA LYS A 156 -33.87 2.03 -16.16
C LYS A 156 -34.97 2.25 -15.11
N SER A 157 -35.28 1.27 -14.26
CA SER A 157 -36.28 1.45 -13.19
C SER A 157 -35.62 1.70 -11.84
N TRP A 158 -34.95 2.84 -11.66
CA TRP A 158 -34.33 3.20 -10.38
C TRP A 158 -34.63 4.66 -10.04
N ASP A 159 -34.88 4.94 -8.76
CA ASP A 159 -35.12 6.30 -8.27
C ASP A 159 -33.89 7.17 -8.58
N ARG A 160 -34.10 8.31 -9.27
CA ARG A 160 -33.06 9.19 -9.81
C ARG A 160 -32.05 9.68 -8.76
N ARG A 161 -32.42 9.71 -7.46
CA ARG A 161 -31.47 10.02 -6.37
C ARG A 161 -30.59 8.84 -5.95
N ALA A 162 -31.07 7.60 -6.10
CA ALA A 162 -30.29 6.39 -5.85
C ALA A 162 -29.36 6.07 -7.03
N GLU A 163 -29.76 6.41 -8.27
CA GLU A 163 -28.99 6.13 -9.49
C GLU A 163 -27.53 6.62 -9.44
N GLU A 164 -27.28 7.88 -9.06
CA GLU A 164 -25.91 8.41 -9.00
C GLU A 164 -25.05 7.69 -7.94
N ARG A 165 -25.65 7.38 -6.79
CA ARG A 165 -24.99 6.67 -5.69
C ARG A 165 -24.70 5.21 -6.06
N ASP A 166 -25.64 4.56 -6.73
CA ASP A 166 -25.54 3.16 -7.14
C ASP A 166 -24.50 3.02 -8.27
N LEU A 167 -24.47 3.96 -9.22
CA LEU A 167 -23.44 4.03 -10.26
C LEU A 167 -22.04 4.27 -9.68
N ALA A 168 -21.89 5.16 -8.70
CA ALA A 168 -20.60 5.38 -8.02
C ALA A 168 -20.15 4.15 -7.21
N SER A 169 -21.11 3.44 -6.59
CA SER A 169 -20.84 2.20 -5.86
C SER A 169 -20.40 1.09 -6.82
N LEU A 170 -21.10 0.93 -7.95
CA LEU A 170 -20.74 -0.02 -9.00
C LEU A 170 -19.38 0.30 -9.62
N TYR A 171 -19.08 1.58 -9.86
CA TYR A 171 -17.76 2.03 -10.32
C TYR A 171 -16.65 1.60 -9.37
N THR A 172 -16.85 1.83 -8.08
CA THR A 172 -15.88 1.49 -7.04
C THR A 172 -15.72 -0.03 -6.91
N GLU A 173 -16.81 -0.78 -6.99
CA GLU A 173 -16.82 -2.24 -6.85
C GLU A 173 -16.16 -2.95 -8.04
N VAL A 174 -16.46 -2.52 -9.28
CA VAL A 174 -15.80 -3.08 -10.46
C VAL A 174 -14.30 -2.79 -10.45
N LEU A 175 -13.91 -1.55 -10.11
CA LEU A 175 -12.49 -1.19 -9.94
C LEU A 175 -11.80 -2.12 -8.93
N ARG A 176 -12.39 -2.28 -7.75
CA ARG A 176 -11.87 -3.10 -6.66
C ARG A 176 -11.68 -4.55 -7.12
N ASN A 177 -12.71 -5.13 -7.71
CA ASN A 177 -12.73 -6.54 -8.11
C ASN A 177 -11.74 -6.85 -9.23
N VAL A 178 -11.61 -5.96 -10.22
CA VAL A 178 -10.62 -6.15 -11.28
C VAL A 178 -9.20 -6.02 -10.75
N ILE A 179 -8.93 -5.03 -9.88
CA ILE A 179 -7.61 -4.90 -9.22
C ILE A 179 -7.28 -6.17 -8.42
N ASP A 180 -8.24 -6.70 -7.65
CA ASP A 180 -8.03 -7.91 -6.85
C ASP A 180 -7.67 -9.11 -7.73
N ARG A 181 -8.36 -9.27 -8.88
CA ARG A 181 -8.04 -10.32 -9.85
C ARG A 181 -6.64 -10.16 -10.44
N ILE A 182 -6.24 -8.94 -10.81
CA ILE A 182 -4.91 -8.67 -11.35
C ILE A 182 -3.84 -9.00 -10.30
N VAL A 183 -4.01 -8.51 -9.07
CA VAL A 183 -3.01 -8.73 -8.01
C VAL A 183 -2.94 -10.18 -7.58
N ASN A 184 -4.05 -10.91 -7.51
CA ASN A 184 -4.04 -12.33 -7.18
C ASN A 184 -3.27 -13.16 -8.23
N LYS A 185 -3.35 -12.79 -9.51
CA LYS A 185 -2.52 -13.40 -10.57
C LYS A 185 -1.03 -13.08 -10.38
N LEU A 186 -0.70 -11.83 -10.03
CA LEU A 186 0.68 -11.41 -9.77
C LEU A 186 1.28 -12.06 -8.52
N ASP A 187 0.48 -12.32 -7.47
CA ASP A 187 0.96 -12.95 -6.23
C ASP A 187 1.55 -14.34 -6.48
N ILE A 188 1.00 -15.09 -7.43
CA ILE A 188 1.57 -16.37 -7.88
C ILE A 188 3.00 -16.15 -8.39
N THR A 189 3.20 -15.15 -9.26
CA THR A 189 4.52 -14.84 -9.83
C THR A 189 5.52 -14.35 -8.79
N TRP A 190 5.07 -13.56 -7.81
CA TRP A 190 5.92 -13.09 -6.72
C TRP A 190 6.36 -14.23 -5.82
N LYS A 191 5.46 -15.17 -5.51
CA LYS A 191 5.78 -16.36 -4.71
C LYS A 191 6.77 -17.29 -5.42
N THR A 192 6.59 -17.53 -6.72
CA THR A 192 7.52 -18.38 -7.48
C THR A 192 8.91 -17.77 -7.60
N SER A 193 9.02 -16.45 -7.69
CA SER A 193 10.31 -15.74 -7.76
C SER A 193 11.15 -15.82 -6.48
N LYS A 194 10.55 -16.18 -5.35
CA LYS A 194 11.23 -16.33 -4.05
C LYS A 194 11.73 -17.74 -3.77
N LEU A 195 11.29 -18.73 -4.55
CA LEU A 195 11.78 -20.10 -4.38
C LEU A 195 13.21 -20.19 -4.90
N PRO A 196 14.13 -20.85 -4.17
CA PRO A 196 15.43 -21.19 -4.74
C PRO A 196 15.19 -22.07 -5.99
N PRO A 197 16.03 -21.96 -7.04
CA PRO A 197 15.93 -22.87 -8.17
C PRO A 197 15.99 -24.30 -7.65
N SER A 198 15.01 -25.13 -8.01
CA SER A 198 15.00 -26.55 -7.69
C SER A 198 16.31 -27.16 -8.16
N GLY A 199 17.04 -27.78 -7.24
CA GLY A 199 18.44 -28.15 -7.38
C GLY A 199 18.74 -28.94 -8.66
N SER A 200 19.85 -28.56 -9.30
CA SER A 200 20.63 -29.49 -10.11
C SER A 200 21.35 -30.43 -9.15
N GLY A 201 20.79 -31.63 -8.98
CA GLY A 201 21.51 -32.79 -8.46
C GLY A 201 22.53 -33.30 -9.47
#